data_AF-A0A2H5PXJ5-F1
#
_entry.id   AF-A0A2H5PXJ5-F1
#
_cell.length_a   1.000
_cell.length_b   1.000
_cell.length_c   1.000
_cell.angle_alpha   90.00
_cell.angle_beta   90.00
_cell.angle_gamma   90.00
#
_symmetry.space_group_name_H-M   'P 1'
#
loop_
_entity.id
_entity.type
_entity.pdbx_description
1 polymer ?
#
loop_
_entity_poly.entity_id
_entity_poly.type
_entity_poly.pdbx_seq_one_letter_code
_entity_poly.pdbx_strand_id
1 'polypeptide(L)' 'MVEFGKGKSNDELKEMLLVADYLNIKDMLDYLTETLTNRIKNKSVEYIMKFFGIENNFMPEEEAARKEYELLRG' A
#
# COMPACT_ATOMS: atom_id res chain seq x y z
N MET A 1 5.40 24.70 -4.40
CA MET A 1 4.42 23.66 -4.74
C MET A 1 3.76 23.20 -3.45
N VAL A 2 2.44 23.35 -3.35
CA VAL A 2 1.67 22.79 -2.22
C VAL A 2 1.66 21.28 -2.41
N GLU A 3 2.22 20.52 -1.47
CA GLU A 3 2.12 19.06 -1.51
C GLU A 3 0.72 18.64 -1.11
N PHE A 4 -0.14 18.48 -2.12
CA PHE A 4 -1.55 18.15 -2.00
C PHE A 4 -1.84 16.90 -1.14
N GLY A 5 -0.91 15.95 -1.08
CA GLY A 5 -1.01 14.74 -0.26
C GLY A 5 -0.52 14.85 1.19
N LYS A 6 0.16 15.95 1.58
CA LYS A 6 0.67 16.13 2.96
C LYS A 6 -0.48 16.40 3.92
N GLY A 7 -0.57 15.59 4.99
CA GLY A 7 -1.59 15.72 6.02
C GLY A 7 -2.86 14.89 5.82
N LYS A 8 -3.01 14.19 4.69
CA LYS A 8 -4.13 13.26 4.45
C LYS A 8 -3.90 11.90 5.08
N SER A 9 -4.94 11.34 5.67
CA SER A 9 -4.96 9.96 6.16
C SER A 9 -4.76 8.96 5.02
N ASN A 10 -4.47 7.70 5.36
CA ASN A 10 -4.33 6.66 4.34
C ASN A 10 -5.63 6.39 3.61
N ASP A 11 -6.77 6.48 4.30
CA ASP A 11 -8.08 6.17 3.72
C ASP A 11 -8.51 7.28 2.76
N GLU A 12 -8.31 8.55 3.13
CA GLU A 12 -8.54 9.68 2.21
C GLU A 12 -7.71 9.56 0.92
N LEU A 13 -6.44 9.13 1.01
CA LEU A 13 -5.61 8.93 -0.18
C LEU A 13 -6.10 7.78 -1.07
N LYS A 14 -6.59 6.69 -0.48
CA LYS A 14 -7.17 5.57 -1.25
C LYS A 14 -8.47 5.99 -1.92
N GLU A 15 -9.34 6.72 -1.24
CA GLU A 15 -10.56 7.28 -1.83
C GLU A 15 -10.24 8.21 -3.00
N MET A 16 -9.25 9.09 -2.85
CA MET A 16 -8.79 9.95 -3.94
C MET A 16 -8.22 9.14 -5.10
N LEU A 17 -7.51 8.04 -4.84
CA LEU A 17 -6.97 7.16 -5.88
C LEU A 17 -8.11 6.56 -6.71
N LEU A 18 -9.16 6.06 -6.06
CA LEU A 18 -10.34 5.51 -6.71
C LEU A 18 -11.08 6.57 -7.54
N VAL A 19 -11.21 7.79 -7.02
CA VAL A 19 -11.83 8.91 -7.75
C VAL A 19 -11.00 9.31 -8.98
N ALA A 20 -9.67 9.37 -8.84
CA ALA A 20 -8.78 9.71 -9.94
C ALA A 20 -8.81 8.64 -11.05
N ASP A 21 -8.85 7.36 -10.68
CA ASP A 21 -9.01 6.23 -11.61
C ASP A 21 -10.38 6.28 -12.32
N TYR A 22 -11.46 6.44 -11.57
CA TYR A 22 -12.82 6.53 -12.10
C TYR A 22 -13.00 7.68 -13.10
N LEU A 23 -12.40 8.84 -12.82
CA LEU A 23 -12.45 10.02 -13.70
C LEU A 23 -11.36 10.00 -14.79
N ASN A 24 -10.51 8.97 -14.81
CA ASN A 24 -9.38 8.81 -15.73
C ASN A 24 -8.41 10.02 -15.75
N ILE A 25 -8.11 10.56 -14.58
CA ILE A 25 -7.19 11.70 -14.40
C ILE A 25 -5.78 11.15 -14.15
N LYS A 26 -5.06 10.83 -15.24
CA LYS A 26 -3.77 10.13 -15.20
C LYS A 26 -2.73 10.79 -14.28
N ASP A 27 -2.53 12.10 -14.37
CA ASP A 27 -1.50 12.79 -13.56
C ASP A 27 -1.78 12.72 -12.06
N MET A 28 -3.06 12.73 -11.68
CA MET A 28 -3.49 12.57 -10.29
C MET A 28 -3.32 11.13 -9.82
N LEU A 29 -3.66 10.16 -10.67
CA LEU A 29 -3.46 8.74 -10.40
C LEU A 29 -1.97 8.42 -10.17
N ASP A 30 -1.08 8.93 -11.03
CA ASP A 30 0.37 8.76 -10.91
C ASP A 30 0.89 9.36 -9.59
N TYR A 31 0.51 10.60 -9.27
CA TYR A 31 0.91 11.27 -8.03
C TYR A 31 0.44 10.54 -6.76
N LEU A 32 -0.82 10.09 -6.74
CA LEU A 32 -1.39 9.38 -5.59
C LEU A 32 -0.75 8.00 -5.43
N THR A 33 -0.47 7.31 -6.54
CA THR A 33 0.23 6.02 -6.54
C THR A 33 1.64 6.16 -5.99
N GLU A 34 2.39 7.19 -6.41
CA GLU A 34 3.72 7.47 -5.87
C GLU A 34 3.67 7.78 -4.37
N THR A 35 2.71 8.61 -3.95
CA THR A 35 2.51 8.97 -2.54
C THR A 35 2.22 7.73 -1.67
N LEU A 36 1.30 6.86 -2.12
CA LEU A 36 0.97 5.61 -1.41
C LEU A 36 2.15 4.64 -1.41
N THR A 37 2.87 4.51 -2.53
CA THR A 37 4.07 3.68 -2.66
C THR A 37 5.12 4.09 -1.63
N ASN A 38 5.37 5.39 -1.49
CA ASN A 38 6.31 5.92 -0.50
C ASN A 38 5.88 5.64 0.95
N ARG A 39 4.57 5.53 1.24
CA ARG A 39 4.07 5.18 2.59
C ARG A 39 4.26 3.70 2.93
N ILE A 40 4.13 2.81 1.94
CA ILE A 40 4.27 1.37 2.13
C ILE A 40 5.68 0.85 1.89
N LYS A 41 6.57 1.69 1.33
CA LYS A 41 7.97 1.36 1.11
C LYS A 41 8.63 0.92 2.43
N ASN A 42 9.34 -0.20 2.39
CA ASN A 42 10.03 -0.81 3.52
C ASN A 42 9.11 -1.20 4.71
N LYS A 43 7.80 -1.33 4.49
CA LYS A 43 6.87 -1.92 5.47
C LYS A 43 6.82 -3.43 5.30
N SER A 44 6.48 -4.15 6.38
CA SER A 44 6.32 -5.61 6.31
C SER A 44 5.10 -5.99 5.47
N VAL A 45 5.08 -7.22 4.97
CA VAL A 45 3.94 -7.76 4.21
C VAL A 45 2.65 -7.65 5.01
N GLU A 46 2.68 -7.94 6.32
CA GLU A 46 1.50 -7.87 7.20
C GLU A 46 0.97 -6.44 7.32
N TYR A 47 1.86 -5.44 7.40
CA TYR A 47 1.44 -4.05 7.39
C TYR A 47 0.76 -3.68 6.08
N ILE A 48 1.32 -4.10 4.93
CA ILE A 48 0.75 -3.82 3.61
C ILE A 48 -0.62 -4.49 3.47
N MET A 49 -0.78 -5.74 3.90
CA MET A 49 -2.07 -6.44 3.90
C MET A 49 -3.11 -5.68 4.72
N LYS A 50 -2.77 -5.30 5.96
CA LYS A 50 -3.65 -4.48 6.81
C LYS A 50 -3.94 -3.11 6.18
N PHE A 51 -2.95 -2.49 5.56
CA PHE A 51 -3.10 -1.19 4.91
C PHE A 51 -4.16 -1.25 3.81
N PHE A 52 -4.21 -2.30 3.01
CA PHE A 52 -5.20 -2.48 1.95
C PHE A 52 -6.46 -3.23 2.40
N GLY A 53 -6.57 -3.62 3.67
CA GLY A 53 -7.70 -4.42 4.16
C GLY A 53 -7.75 -5.84 3.59
N ILE A 54 -6.59 -6.38 3.19
CA ILE A 54 -6.44 -7.74 2.67
C ILE A 54 -6.38 -8.70 3.86
N GLU A 55 -7.29 -9.67 3.88
CA GLU A 55 -7.28 -10.75 4.86
C GLU A 55 -6.11 -11.71 4.59
N ASN A 56 -5.45 -12.16 5.65
CA ASN A 56 -4.40 -13.15 5.53
C ASN A 56 -5.02 -14.55 5.44
N ASN A 57 -4.91 -15.16 4.26
CA ASN A 57 -5.45 -16.49 3.97
C ASN A 57 -4.38 -17.59 3.95
N PHE A 58 -3.15 -17.30 4.39
CA PHE A 58 -2.11 -18.31 4.50
C PHE A 58 -2.41 -19.27 5.64
N MET A 59 -2.24 -20.57 5.39
CA MET A 59 -2.18 -21.57 6.44
C MET A 59 -0.94 -21.33 7.32
N PRO A 60 -0.96 -21.76 8.61
CA PRO A 60 0.15 -21.52 9.53
C PRO A 60 1.51 -22.00 9.01
N GLU A 61 1.53 -23.10 8.25
CA GLU A 61 2.74 -23.66 7.61
C GLU A 61 3.27 -22.78 6.47
N GLU A 62 2.39 -22.23 5.64
CA GLU A 62 2.74 -21.33 4.53
C GLU A 62 3.28 -19.99 5.05
N GLU A 63 2.67 -19.49 6.12
CA GLU A 63 3.10 -18.28 6.84
C GLU A 63 4.49 -18.47 7.47
N ALA A 64 4.75 -19.64 8.07
CA ALA A 64 6.06 -19.97 8.64
C ALA A 64 7.13 -20.08 7.55
N ALA A 65 6.84 -20.79 6.45
CA ALA A 65 7.73 -20.89 5.32
C ALA A 65 8.06 -19.51 4.72
N ARG A 66 7.06 -18.62 4.56
CA ARG A 66 7.29 -17.25 4.08
C ARG A 66 8.28 -16.49 4.98
N LYS A 67 8.07 -16.53 6.31
CA LYS A 67 8.96 -15.86 7.27
C LYS A 67 10.38 -16.41 7.23
N GLU A 68 10.53 -17.72 7.11
CA GLU A 68 11.84 -18.35 6.94
C GLU A 68 12.53 -17.90 5.65
N TYR A 69 11.82 -17.87 4.52
CA TYR A 69 12.33 -17.33 3.25
C TYR A 69 12.77 -15.87 3.34
N GLU A 70 12.03 -15.03 4.08
CA GLU A 70 12.41 -13.62 4.29
C GLU A 70 13.70 -13.48 5.11
N LEU A 71 13.90 -14.33 6.12
CA LEU A 71 15.12 -14.34 6.94
C LEU A 71 16.35 -14.80 6.15
N LEU A 72 16.20 -15.77 5.23
CA LEU A 72 17.28 -16.27 4.38
C LEU A 72 17.73 -15.28 3.29
N ARG A 73 16.86 -14.32 2.95
CA ARG A 73 17.12 -13.26 1.96
C ARG A 73 17.77 -12.01 2.54
N GLY A 74 17.74 -11.87 3.88
CA GLY A 74 18.24 -10.71 4.61
C GLY A 74 19.77 -10.62 4.69
#